data_AF-F8QAG3-F1
#
_entry.id   AF-F8QAG3-F1
#
_cell.length_a   1.000
_cell.length_b   1.000
_cell.length_c   1.000
_cell.angle_alpha   90.00
_cell.angle_beta   90.00
_cell.angle_gamma   90.00
#
_symmetry.space_group_name_H-M   'P 1'
#
loop_
_entity.id
_entity.type
_entity.pdbx_description
1 polymer ?
#
loop_
_entity_poly.entity_id
_entity_poly.type
_entity_poly.pdbx_seq_one_letter_code
_entity_poly.pdbx_strand_id
1 'polypeptide(L)'
;MNLRSVGGSRQRPVVGQYAQVRLQECYTAVVWPTWDDLKVEIKKYFKPQAERDWARQQICSFKQGSMRMDDYVTRFLALSIQGGLGNEHAVELLECNVNPRIAKQIYLQDTRSDNLALAAEEV
;
A
#
# COMPACT_ATOMS: atom_id res chain seq x y z
N MET A 1 6.69 -20.55 33.74
CA MET A 1 5.80 -19.42 33.40
C MET A 1 6.57 -18.12 33.48
N ASN A 2 6.76 -17.41 32.35
CA ASN A 2 6.75 -15.94 32.30
C ASN A 2 6.66 -15.48 30.83
N LEU A 3 5.43 -15.29 30.36
CA LEU A 3 5.12 -14.56 29.14
C LEU A 3 5.01 -13.07 29.52
N ARG A 4 6.12 -12.33 29.46
CA ARG A 4 6.04 -10.87 29.42
C ARG A 4 5.94 -10.42 27.98
N SER A 5 4.70 -10.06 27.62
CA SER A 5 4.37 -9.05 26.64
C SER A 5 5.31 -7.84 26.81
N VAL A 6 6.16 -7.59 25.83
CA VAL A 6 6.71 -6.26 25.56
C VAL A 6 6.18 -5.86 24.20
N GLY A 7 5.16 -4.99 24.23
CA GLY A 7 4.79 -4.20 23.08
C GLY A 7 5.92 -3.24 22.76
N GLY A 8 6.37 -3.26 21.51
CA GLY A 8 7.30 -2.30 20.92
C GLY A 8 7.37 -2.62 19.45
N SER A 9 6.78 -1.76 18.61
CA SER A 9 6.78 -1.78 17.13
C SER A 9 6.69 -3.16 16.47
N ARG A 10 5.56 -3.47 15.84
CA ARG A 10 5.44 -4.62 14.91
C ARG A 10 6.43 -4.47 13.73
N GLN A 11 7.72 -4.72 13.94
CA GLN A 11 8.58 -5.23 12.89
C GLN A 11 7.99 -6.61 12.56
N ARG A 12 7.20 -6.64 11.49
CA ARG A 12 6.63 -7.90 11.00
C ARG A 12 7.79 -8.85 10.70
N PRO A 13 7.68 -10.15 11.00
CA PRO A 13 8.79 -11.08 10.86
C PRO A 13 9.25 -11.11 9.39
N VAL A 14 10.51 -10.81 9.16
CA VAL A 14 11.16 -11.14 7.88
C VAL A 14 11.14 -12.67 7.77
N VAL A 15 11.01 -13.22 6.55
CA VAL A 15 10.89 -14.68 6.31
C VAL A 15 11.93 -15.49 7.11
N GLY A 16 13.16 -14.99 7.22
CA GLY A 16 14.22 -15.60 8.02
C GLY A 16 13.92 -15.66 9.53
N GLN A 17 13.36 -14.59 10.12
CA GLN A 17 12.97 -14.57 11.53
C GLN A 17 11.82 -15.54 11.81
N TYR A 18 10.83 -15.60 10.91
CA TYR A 18 9.73 -16.58 11.03
C TYR A 18 10.26 -18.01 11.00
N ALA A 19 11.13 -18.34 10.03
CA ALA A 19 11.71 -19.68 9.92
C ALA A 19 12.51 -20.05 11.19
N GLN A 20 13.32 -19.13 11.71
CA GLN A 20 14.11 -19.33 12.91
C GLN A 20 13.22 -19.59 14.15
N VAL A 21 12.22 -18.74 14.39
CA VAL A 21 11.31 -18.88 15.53
C VAL A 21 10.51 -20.19 15.45
N ARG A 22 9.96 -20.50 14.27
CA ARG A 22 9.15 -21.72 14.08
C ARG A 22 9.95 -23.00 14.23
N LEU A 23 11.19 -23.04 13.74
CA LEU A 23 12.08 -24.18 13.97
C LEU A 23 12.35 -24.38 15.46
N GLN A 24 12.67 -23.30 16.19
CA GLN A 24 12.93 -23.37 17.63
C GLN A 24 11.71 -23.87 18.43
N GLU A 25 10.51 -23.43 18.07
CA GLU A 25 9.26 -23.89 18.68
C GLU A 25 9.02 -25.39 18.45
N CYS A 26 9.24 -25.89 17.23
CA CYS A 26 9.11 -27.32 16.92
C CYS A 26 10.12 -28.17 17.70
N TYR A 27 11.37 -27.70 17.82
CA TYR A 27 12.40 -28.37 18.61
C TYR A 27 12.05 -28.44 20.10
N THR A 28 11.46 -27.37 20.65
CA THR A 28 11.12 -27.29 22.08
C THR A 28 9.85 -28.08 22.41
N ALA A 29 8.85 -28.06 21.53
CA ALA A 29 7.59 -28.76 21.73
C ALA A 29 7.68 -30.27 21.44
N VAL A 30 8.72 -30.72 20.73
CA VAL A 30 8.87 -32.10 20.22
C VAL A 30 7.65 -32.54 19.39
N VAL A 31 6.93 -31.57 18.83
CA VAL A 31 5.76 -31.76 17.99
C VAL A 31 6.00 -31.00 16.71
N TRP A 32 6.00 -31.74 15.60
CA TRP A 32 6.15 -31.20 14.27
C TRP A 32 4.78 -31.02 13.63
N PRO A 33 4.45 -29.84 13.07
CA PRO A 33 3.22 -29.67 12.32
C PRO A 33 3.24 -30.54 11.08
N THR A 34 2.06 -30.95 10.61
CA THR A 34 1.97 -31.54 9.27
C THR A 34 2.32 -30.50 8.21
N TRP A 35 2.67 -30.97 7.02
CA TRP A 35 2.94 -30.08 5.89
C TRP A 35 1.74 -29.18 5.54
N ASP A 36 0.52 -29.68 5.70
CA ASP A 36 -0.68 -28.90 5.39
C ASP A 36 -1.00 -27.86 6.46
N ASP A 37 -0.80 -28.18 7.75
CA ASP A 37 -0.91 -27.20 8.84
C ASP A 37 0.09 -26.05 8.65
N LEU A 38 1.32 -26.39 8.27
CA LEU A 38 2.37 -25.40 8.01
C LEU A 38 2.02 -24.49 6.83
N LYS A 39 1.45 -25.02 5.74
CA LYS A 39 0.99 -24.20 4.60
C LYS A 39 -0.09 -23.21 5.02
N VAL A 40 -1.06 -23.66 5.81
CA VAL A 40 -2.17 -22.81 6.27
C VAL A 40 -1.63 -21.68 7.15
N GLU A 41 -0.71 -22.01 8.06
CA GLU A 41 -0.06 -21.04 8.93
C GLU A 41 0.72 -19.99 8.14
N ILE A 42 1.61 -20.41 7.23
CA ILE A 42 2.41 -19.51 6.39
C ILE A 42 1.49 -18.59 5.57
N LYS A 43 0.45 -19.14 4.93
CA LYS A 43 -0.51 -18.33 4.17
C LYS A 43 -1.17 -17.29 5.07
N LYS A 44 -1.61 -17.67 6.27
CA LYS A 44 -2.24 -16.76 7.22
C LYS A 44 -1.33 -15.60 7.62
N TYR A 45 -0.04 -15.87 7.87
CA TYR A 45 0.91 -14.84 8.30
C TYR A 45 1.35 -13.90 7.17
N PHE A 46 1.66 -14.45 6.00
CA PHE A 46 2.32 -13.68 4.93
C PHE A 46 1.35 -13.10 3.89
N LYS A 47 0.21 -13.75 3.63
CA LYS A 47 -0.72 -13.33 2.56
C LYS A 47 -1.16 -11.87 2.69
N PRO A 48 -1.57 -11.36 3.87
CA PRO A 48 -2.01 -9.97 3.98
C PRO A 48 -0.89 -8.95 3.72
N GLN A 49 0.37 -9.32 3.92
CA GLN A 49 1.50 -8.44 3.62
C GLN A 49 1.88 -8.53 2.14
N ALA A 50 1.93 -9.75 1.60
CA ALA A 50 2.19 -9.98 0.18
C ALA A 50 1.16 -9.26 -0.72
N GLU A 51 -0.12 -9.26 -0.34
CA GLU A 51 -1.17 -8.53 -1.09
C GLU A 51 -1.01 -7.01 -1.01
N ARG A 52 -0.54 -6.47 0.13
CA ARG A 52 -0.23 -5.05 0.28
C ARG A 52 0.99 -4.66 -0.54
N ASP A 53 2.05 -5.45 -0.48
CA ASP A 53 3.30 -5.20 -1.20
C ASP A 53 3.08 -5.33 -2.70
N TRP A 54 2.28 -6.30 -3.14
CA TRP A 54 1.82 -6.41 -4.52
C TRP A 54 1.07 -5.15 -4.96
N ALA A 55 0.08 -4.69 -4.18
CA ALA A 55 -0.67 -3.49 -4.52
C ALA A 55 0.22 -2.24 -4.61
N ARG A 56 1.21 -2.10 -3.72
CA ARG A 56 2.22 -1.03 -3.77
C ARG A 56 3.07 -1.10 -5.04
N GLN A 57 3.52 -2.29 -5.43
CA GLN A 57 4.27 -2.46 -6.68
C GLN A 57 3.42 -2.14 -7.92
N GLN A 58 2.15 -2.57 -7.91
CA GLN A 58 1.23 -2.27 -9.00
C GLN A 58 1.00 -0.77 -9.13
N ILE A 59 0.69 -0.07 -8.04
CA ILE A 59 0.38 1.36 -8.12
C ILE A 59 1.59 2.21 -8.51
N CYS A 60 2.80 1.84 -8.09
CA CYS A 60 4.03 2.53 -8.52
C CYS A 60 4.26 2.46 -10.05
N SER A 61 3.78 1.40 -10.70
CA SER A 61 3.90 1.20 -12.15
C SER A 61 2.63 1.55 -12.93
N PHE A 62 1.54 1.92 -12.24
CA PHE A 62 0.22 2.11 -12.84
C PHE A 62 0.09 3.48 -13.51
N LYS A 63 0.49 3.58 -14.78
CA LYS A 63 0.28 4.79 -15.60
C LYS A 63 -1.13 4.83 -16.21
N GLN A 64 -1.74 6.02 -16.27
CA GLN A 64 -3.06 6.19 -16.87
C GLN A 64 -3.09 5.82 -18.36
N GLY A 65 -2.08 6.24 -19.13
CA GLY A 65 -2.03 5.98 -20.57
C GLY A 65 -3.26 6.55 -21.31
N SER A 66 -3.94 5.69 -22.07
CA SER A 66 -5.19 5.98 -22.79
C SER A 66 -6.46 5.58 -22.02
N MET A 67 -6.33 5.13 -20.76
CA MET A 67 -7.45 4.73 -19.93
C MET A 67 -8.37 5.92 -19.66
N ARG A 68 -9.69 5.68 -19.66
CA ARG A 68 -10.66 6.70 -19.25
C ARG A 68 -10.43 7.10 -17.79
N MET A 69 -10.69 8.36 -17.48
CA MET A 69 -10.34 8.94 -16.17
C MET A 69 -11.08 8.26 -15.02
N ASP A 70 -12.36 7.94 -15.21
CA ASP A 70 -13.21 7.22 -14.25
C ASP A 70 -12.68 5.82 -13.94
N ASP A 71 -12.29 5.05 -14.96
CA ASP A 71 -11.70 3.73 -14.79
C ASP A 71 -10.35 3.80 -14.08
N TYR A 72 -9.53 4.79 -14.46
CA TYR A 72 -8.23 5.03 -13.85
C TYR A 72 -8.34 5.37 -12.36
N VAL A 73 -9.20 6.34 -12.00
CA VAL A 73 -9.42 6.76 -10.61
C VAL A 73 -9.95 5.60 -9.77
N THR A 74 -10.91 4.83 -10.30
CA THR A 74 -11.47 3.67 -9.60
C THR A 74 -10.39 2.64 -9.27
N ARG A 75 -9.55 2.30 -10.26
CA ARG A 75 -8.47 1.32 -10.07
C ARG A 75 -7.34 1.83 -9.18
N PHE A 76 -6.97 3.11 -9.32
CA PHE A 76 -5.98 3.76 -8.49
C PHE A 76 -6.39 3.78 -7.01
N LEU A 77 -7.67 4.11 -6.74
CA LEU A 77 -8.21 4.15 -5.39
C LEU A 77 -8.22 2.75 -4.75
N ALA A 78 -8.65 1.73 -5.50
CA ALA A 78 -8.63 0.35 -5.04
C ALA A 78 -7.21 -0.11 -4.66
N LEU A 79 -6.21 0.17 -5.51
CA LEU A 79 -4.82 -0.15 -5.23
C LEU A 79 -4.26 0.65 -4.03
N SER A 80 -4.63 1.91 -3.89
CA SER A 80 -4.23 2.75 -2.76
C SER A 80 -4.74 2.20 -1.42
N ILE A 81 -6.01 1.82 -1.38
CA ILE A 81 -6.64 1.21 -0.19
C ILE A 81 -6.01 -0.15 0.11
N GLN A 82 -5.86 -1.01 -0.91
CA GLN A 82 -5.27 -2.33 -0.74
C GLN A 82 -3.80 -2.26 -0.30
N GLY A 83 -3.03 -1.32 -0.84
CA GLY A 83 -1.63 -1.07 -0.47
C GLY A 83 -1.47 -0.37 0.89
N GLY A 84 -2.55 0.13 1.47
CA GLY A 84 -2.53 0.93 2.69
C GLY A 84 -1.66 2.18 2.55
N LEU A 85 -1.84 2.91 1.45
CA LEU A 85 -1.12 4.16 1.19
C LEU A 85 -1.73 5.30 2.03
N GLY A 86 -0.85 6.16 2.57
CA GLY A 86 -1.27 7.43 3.15
C GLY A 86 -1.64 8.43 2.05
N ASN A 87 -2.46 9.43 2.39
CA ASN A 87 -2.98 10.39 1.42
C ASN A 87 -1.87 11.16 0.69
N GLU A 88 -0.84 11.62 1.41
CA GLU A 88 0.30 12.34 0.84
C GLU A 88 0.96 11.52 -0.27
N HIS A 89 1.32 10.27 0.03
CA HIS A 89 1.96 9.39 -0.93
C HIS A 89 1.02 8.98 -2.09
N ALA A 90 -0.28 8.85 -1.81
CA ALA A 90 -1.28 8.60 -2.85
C ALA A 90 -1.40 9.79 -3.81
N VAL A 91 -1.34 11.03 -3.32
CA VAL A 91 -1.36 12.24 -4.16
C VAL A 91 -0.11 12.30 -5.04
N GLU A 92 1.08 12.11 -4.46
CA GLU A 92 2.35 12.08 -5.21
C GLU A 92 2.30 11.08 -6.37
N LEU A 93 1.85 9.85 -6.08
CA LEU A 93 1.73 8.80 -7.09
C LEU A 93 0.66 9.14 -8.13
N LEU A 94 -0.45 9.75 -7.74
CA LEU A 94 -1.50 10.15 -8.66
C LEU A 94 -0.98 11.19 -9.66
N GLU A 95 -0.29 12.22 -9.18
CA GLU A 95 0.32 13.27 -10.01
C GLU A 95 1.36 12.70 -10.98
N CYS A 96 2.18 11.75 -10.54
CA CYS A 96 3.21 11.14 -11.37
C CYS A 96 2.67 10.14 -12.40
N ASN A 97 1.49 9.59 -12.16
CA ASN A 97 0.93 8.49 -12.96
C ASN A 97 -0.22 8.90 -13.87
N VAL A 98 -0.89 10.02 -13.58
CA VAL A 98 -1.90 10.61 -14.45
C VAL A 98 -1.26 11.06 -15.77
N ASN A 99 -2.06 11.14 -16.84
CA ASN A 99 -1.58 11.65 -18.11
C ASN A 99 -1.06 13.10 -17.93
N PRO A 100 0.18 13.43 -18.34
CA PRO A 100 0.76 14.76 -18.15
C PRO A 100 -0.09 15.89 -18.74
N ARG A 101 -0.87 15.61 -19.79
CA ARG A 101 -1.80 16.59 -20.38
C ARG A 101 -2.94 16.96 -19.42
N ILE A 102 -3.45 15.97 -18.67
CA ILE A 102 -4.51 16.17 -17.68
C ILE A 102 -3.95 16.92 -16.46
N ALA A 103 -2.80 16.50 -15.93
CA ALA A 103 -2.13 17.22 -14.84
C ALA A 103 -1.91 18.70 -15.19
N LYS A 104 -1.42 18.97 -16.41
CA LYS A 104 -1.23 20.34 -16.90
C LYS A 104 -2.55 21.12 -17.01
N GLN A 105 -3.63 20.49 -17.47
CA GLN A 105 -4.93 21.14 -17.56
C GLN A 105 -5.49 21.50 -16.19
N ILE A 106 -5.34 20.62 -15.20
CA ILE A 106 -5.73 20.89 -13.80
C ILE A 106 -4.96 22.09 -13.27
N TYR A 107 -3.63 22.09 -13.43
CA TYR A 107 -2.80 23.22 -13.00
C TYR A 107 -3.22 24.55 -13.63
N LEU A 108 -3.46 24.57 -14.94
CA LEU A 108 -3.90 25.77 -15.66
C LEU A 108 -5.29 26.26 -15.22
N GLN A 109 -6.19 25.34 -14.89
CA GLN A 109 -7.53 25.68 -14.38
C GLN A 109 -7.45 26.28 -12.97
N ASP A 110 -6.61 25.71 -12.11
CA ASP A 110 -6.38 26.18 -10.74
C ASP A 110 -5.81 27.61 -10.75
N THR A 111 -4.74 27.84 -11.53
CA THR A 111 -4.16 29.18 -11.70
C THR A 111 -5.17 30.20 -12.23
N ARG A 112 -6.07 29.79 -13.14
CA ARG A 112 -7.13 30.68 -13.65
C ARG A 112 -8.16 31.00 -12.56
N SER A 113 -8.48 30.03 -11.69
CA SER A 113 -9.40 30.23 -10.56
C SER A 113 -8.85 31.27 -9.58
N ASP A 114 -7.56 31.18 -9.23
CA ASP A 114 -6.90 32.12 -8.31
C ASP A 114 -6.93 33.56 -8.84
N ASN A 115 -6.61 33.74 -10.12
CA ASN A 115 -6.64 35.05 -10.76
C ASN A 115 -8.04 35.67 -10.78
N LEU A 116 -9.08 34.85 -10.92
CA LEU A 116 -10.48 35.31 -10.88
C LEU A 116 -10.92 35.67 -9.46
N ALA A 117 -10.46 34.93 -8.45
CA ALA A 117 -10.74 35.24 -7.05
C ALA A 117 -10.12 36.59 -6.66
N LEU A 118 -8.85 36.83 -7.00
CA LEU A 118 -8.17 38.11 -6.75
C LEU A 118 -8.87 39.30 -7.42
N ALA A 119 -9.29 39.14 -8.68
CA ALA A 119 -9.99 40.21 -9.40
C ALA A 119 -11.37 40.55 -8.81
N ALA A 120 -11.99 39.64 -8.05
CA ALA A 120 -13.27 39.87 -7.39
C ALA A 120 -13.12 40.56 -6.02
N GLU A 121 -11.95 40.51 -5.39
CA GLU A 121 -11.65 41.21 -4.13
C GLU A 121 -11.23 42.68 -4.33
N GLU A 122 -10.83 43.05 -5.55
CA GLU A 122 -10.46 44.44 -5.90
C GLU A 122 -11.65 45.33 -6.34
N VAL A 123 -12.90 44.87 -6.21
CA VAL A 123 -14.15 45.58 -6.59
C VAL A 123 -14.94 46.02 -5.35
#